data_AF-A0A5N6W610-F1
#
_entry.id   AF-A0A5N6W610-F1
#
_cell.length_a   1.000
_cell.length_b   1.000
_cell.length_c   1.000
_cell.angle_alpha   90.00
_cell.angle_beta   90.00
_cell.angle_gamma   90.00
#
_symmetry.space_group_name_H-M   'P 1'
#
loop_
_entity.id
_entity.type
_entity.pdbx_description
1 polymer ?
#
loop_
_entity_poly.entity_id
_entity_poly.type
_entity_poly.pdbx_seq_one_letter_code
_entity_poly.pdbx_strand_id
1 'polypeptide(L)'
;MSETYEIVGADVRLTSPSEGETVWTVEQKAPELEIEYPEPHVRINWAFGPINLIDGYVNTDTFEILVAPVVAQVYLGIIEGNIKDGLSVQFNLSHSAGRLQFYLKYGNEVWLSLNMSIKFGGEYQQDMKLFTF
;
A
#
# COMPACT_ATOMS: atom_id res chain seq x y z
N MET A 1 -16.14 15.93 -7.39
CA MET A 1 -16.69 14.76 -8.11
C MET A 1 -15.75 13.61 -7.83
N SER A 2 -16.24 12.38 -7.66
CA SER A 2 -15.39 11.21 -7.47
C SER A 2 -15.00 10.62 -8.83
N GLU A 3 -13.75 10.19 -8.95
CA GLU A 3 -13.26 9.44 -10.10
C GLU A 3 -13.13 7.95 -9.75
N THR A 4 -13.12 7.09 -10.78
CA THR A 4 -12.99 5.64 -10.61
C THR A 4 -11.94 5.15 -11.59
N TYR A 5 -11.04 4.29 -11.09
CA TYR A 5 -9.92 3.77 -11.84
C TYR A 5 -9.90 2.24 -11.74
N GLU A 6 -9.45 1.59 -12.80
CA GLU A 6 -9.16 0.15 -12.81
C GLU A 6 -7.65 -0.04 -12.66
N ILE A 7 -7.25 -0.82 -11.65
CA ILE A 7 -5.84 -1.05 -11.30
C ILE A 7 -5.51 -2.53 -11.44
N VAL A 8 -4.40 -2.85 -12.11
CA VAL A 8 -3.83 -4.20 -12.12
C VAL A 8 -3.21 -4.47 -10.75
N GLY A 9 -3.93 -5.21 -9.90
CA GLY A 9 -3.51 -5.44 -8.52
C GLY A 9 -2.42 -6.49 -8.34
N ALA A 10 -2.25 -7.42 -9.27
CA ALA A 10 -1.15 -8.37 -9.25
C ALA A 10 -0.66 -8.60 -10.68
N ASP A 11 0.61 -8.30 -10.92
CA ASP A 11 1.29 -8.63 -12.17
C ASP A 11 2.20 -9.84 -11.96
N VAL A 12 2.14 -10.79 -12.88
CA VAL A 12 2.88 -12.06 -12.79
C VAL A 12 3.52 -12.40 -14.13
N ARG A 13 4.79 -12.78 -14.07
CA ARG A 13 5.51 -13.34 -15.21
C ARG A 13 5.38 -14.86 -15.19
N LEU A 14 4.67 -15.41 -16.17
CA LEU A 14 4.54 -16.85 -16.39
C LEU A 14 5.54 -17.32 -17.46
N THR A 15 6.30 -18.36 -17.16
CA THR A 15 7.29 -18.94 -18.09
C THR A 15 6.96 -20.41 -18.33
N SER A 16 6.89 -20.81 -19.60
CA SER A 16 6.67 -22.20 -20.01
C SER A 16 7.92 -23.07 -19.83
N PRO A 17 7.76 -24.38 -19.59
CA PRO A 17 8.88 -25.32 -19.54
C PRO A 17 9.60 -25.44 -20.89
N SER A 18 10.87 -25.86 -20.85
CA SER A 18 11.63 -26.24 -22.05
C SER A 18 11.17 -27.60 -22.59
N GLU A 19 11.61 -27.98 -23.79
CA GLU A 19 11.30 -29.30 -24.37
C GLU A 19 11.79 -30.45 -23.46
N GLY A 20 10.88 -31.38 -23.13
CA GLY A 20 11.16 -32.50 -22.21
C GLY A 20 10.91 -32.18 -20.73
N GLU A 21 10.59 -30.93 -20.39
CA GLU A 21 10.22 -30.52 -19.02
C GLU A 21 8.70 -30.34 -18.88
N THR A 22 8.22 -30.28 -17.63
CA THR A 22 6.77 -30.17 -17.33
C THR A 22 6.40 -29.06 -16.36
N VAL A 23 7.39 -28.35 -15.81
CA VAL A 23 7.17 -27.38 -14.72
C VAL A 23 7.10 -25.95 -15.29
N TRP A 24 5.96 -25.29 -15.04
CA TRP A 24 5.81 -23.86 -15.29
C TRP A 24 6.37 -23.06 -14.11
N THR A 25 6.94 -21.89 -14.38
CA THR A 25 7.36 -20.97 -13.32
C THR A 25 6.53 -19.70 -13.36
N VAL A 26 6.12 -19.23 -12.19
CA VAL A 26 5.40 -17.97 -12.01
C VAL A 26 6.14 -17.12 -11.00
N GLU A 27 6.37 -15.86 -11.34
CA GLU A 27 7.03 -14.89 -10.48
C GLU A 27 6.17 -13.63 -10.44
N GLN A 28 5.80 -13.18 -9.25
CA GLN A 28 5.12 -11.91 -9.09
C GLN A 28 6.09 -10.77 -9.34
N LYS A 29 5.67 -9.80 -10.16
CA LYS A 29 6.43 -8.57 -10.40
C LYS A 29 5.91 -7.48 -9.48
N ALA A 30 6.85 -6.69 -8.96
CA ALA A 30 6.50 -5.46 -8.29
C ALA A 30 5.89 -4.50 -9.34
N PRO A 31 4.87 -3.71 -8.98
CA PRO A 31 4.35 -2.70 -9.88
C PRO A 31 5.43 -1.67 -10.18
N GLU A 32 5.48 -1.21 -11.43
CA GLU A 32 6.31 -0.08 -11.82
C GLU A 32 5.61 1.22 -11.38
N LEU A 33 6.32 2.03 -10.61
CA LEU A 33 5.79 3.27 -10.04
C LEU A 33 6.60 4.46 -10.53
N GLU A 34 5.91 5.49 -11.00
CA GLU A 34 6.47 6.80 -11.29
C GLU A 34 5.93 7.79 -10.25
N ILE A 35 6.75 8.09 -9.24
CA ILE A 35 6.40 9.02 -8.16
C ILE A 35 7.39 10.17 -8.18
N GLU A 36 6.86 11.39 -8.26
CA GLU A 36 7.63 12.61 -8.05
C GLU A 36 7.67 12.96 -6.56
N TYR A 37 8.84 13.41 -6.09
CA TYR A 37 9.09 13.72 -4.69
C TYR A 37 9.30 15.22 -4.51
N PRO A 38 8.27 15.98 -4.07
CA PRO A 38 8.43 17.39 -3.78
C PRO A 38 9.29 17.59 -2.52
N GLU A 39 10.07 18.67 -2.45
CA GLU A 39 10.82 19.02 -1.24
C GLU A 39 10.04 20.05 -0.39
N PRO A 40 10.07 19.95 0.95
CA PRO A 40 10.66 18.87 1.75
C PRO A 40 9.74 17.64 1.82
N HIS A 41 10.31 16.44 1.78
CA HIS A 41 9.55 15.20 2.01
C HIS A 41 10.26 14.19 2.91
N VAL A 42 9.47 13.33 3.54
CA VAL A 42 9.93 12.09 4.17
C VAL A 42 9.38 10.92 3.38
N ARG A 43 10.27 10.03 2.92
CA ARG A 43 9.91 8.82 2.17
C ARG A 43 9.19 7.80 3.05
N ILE A 44 8.20 7.13 2.48
CA ILE A 44 7.52 5.98 3.07
C ILE A 44 7.95 4.73 2.29
N ASN A 45 8.67 3.85 2.97
CA ASN A 45 8.90 2.47 2.52
C ASN A 45 8.85 1.59 3.77
N TRP A 46 7.78 0.81 3.89
CA TRP A 46 7.46 0.13 5.13
C TRP A 46 6.59 -1.09 4.91
N ALA A 47 6.82 -2.16 5.67
CA ALA A 47 6.02 -3.38 5.58
C ALA A 47 5.77 -4.00 6.96
N PHE A 48 4.59 -4.59 7.14
CA PHE A 48 4.23 -5.38 8.31
C PHE A 48 3.12 -6.37 7.97
N GLY A 49 3.40 -7.65 8.21
CA GLY A 49 2.44 -8.73 7.98
C GLY A 49 1.88 -8.68 6.54
N PRO A 50 0.55 -8.56 6.37
CA PRO A 50 -0.08 -8.56 5.04
C PRO A 50 0.01 -7.22 4.31
N ILE A 51 0.61 -6.19 4.91
CA ILE A 51 0.69 -4.84 4.36
C ILE A 51 2.11 -4.52 3.93
N ASN A 52 2.26 -3.97 2.73
CA ASN A 52 3.52 -3.44 2.22
C ASN A 52 3.26 -2.10 1.52
N LEU A 53 3.81 -1.02 2.06
CA LEU A 53 3.86 0.30 1.43
C LEU A 53 5.15 0.35 0.62
N ILE A 54 5.04 -0.05 -0.65
CA ILE A 54 6.21 -0.25 -1.51
C ILE A 54 6.91 1.06 -1.87
N ASP A 55 6.16 2.16 -1.89
CA ASP A 55 6.70 3.51 -2.00
C ASP A 55 5.69 4.57 -1.52
N GLY A 56 6.16 5.80 -1.40
CA GLY A 56 5.36 6.95 -0.99
C GLY A 56 6.16 8.05 -0.30
N TYR A 57 5.48 9.11 0.10
CA TYR A 57 6.06 10.19 0.88
C TYR A 57 5.02 10.99 1.67
N VAL A 58 5.50 11.78 2.63
CA VAL A 58 4.76 12.91 3.21
C VAL A 58 5.58 14.18 3.02
N ASN A 59 4.98 15.22 2.43
CA ASN A 59 5.56 16.54 2.41
C ASN A 59 5.37 17.19 3.79
N THR A 60 6.45 17.59 4.45
CA THR A 60 6.39 18.02 5.86
C THR A 60 5.85 19.45 6.03
N ASP A 61 5.84 20.24 4.96
CA ASP A 61 5.32 21.61 4.98
C ASP A 61 3.81 21.62 4.65
N THR A 62 3.41 20.89 3.61
CA THR A 62 2.02 20.87 3.12
C THR A 62 1.16 19.79 3.77
N PHE A 63 1.79 18.76 4.36
CA PHE A 63 1.14 17.56 4.89
C PHE A 63 0.47 16.71 3.80
N GLU A 64 0.79 16.95 2.53
CA GLU A 64 0.41 16.07 1.43
C GLU A 64 1.06 14.70 1.63
N ILE A 65 0.28 13.65 1.41
CA ILE A 65 0.71 12.26 1.51
C ILE A 65 0.38 11.55 0.21
N LEU A 66 1.33 10.74 -0.26
CA LEU A 66 1.15 9.80 -1.34
C LEU A 66 1.66 8.44 -0.87
N VAL A 67 0.87 7.39 -1.07
CA VAL A 67 1.25 6.02 -0.72
C VAL A 67 0.87 5.03 -1.83
N ALA A 68 1.72 4.03 -2.02
CA ALA A 68 1.45 2.89 -2.90
C ALA A 68 1.29 1.61 -2.06
N PRO A 69 0.08 1.32 -1.52
CA PRO A 69 -0.14 0.16 -0.68
C PRO A 69 -0.36 -1.13 -1.49
N VAL A 70 0.27 -2.20 -1.01
CA VAL A 70 -0.01 -3.60 -1.35
C VAL A 70 -0.61 -4.27 -0.13
N VAL A 71 -1.80 -4.86 -0.28
CA VAL A 71 -2.54 -5.56 0.78
C VAL A 71 -2.76 -7.00 0.36
N ALA A 72 -2.26 -7.94 1.16
CA ALA A 72 -2.34 -9.38 0.87
C ALA A 72 -1.89 -9.70 -0.58
N GLN A 73 -0.75 -9.12 -0.99
CA GLN A 73 -0.15 -9.23 -2.33
C GLN A 73 -0.93 -8.58 -3.49
N VAL A 74 -1.96 -7.78 -3.18
CA VAL A 74 -2.71 -6.99 -4.18
C VAL A 74 -2.36 -5.51 -4.04
N TYR A 75 -1.76 -4.94 -5.07
CA TYR A 75 -1.53 -3.51 -5.22
C TYR A 75 -2.85 -2.76 -5.40
N LEU A 76 -3.05 -1.67 -4.66
CA LEU A 76 -4.31 -0.91 -4.67
C LEU A 76 -4.25 0.37 -5.52
N GLY A 77 -3.12 0.65 -6.16
CA GLY A 77 -2.89 1.91 -6.85
C GLY A 77 -2.18 2.94 -5.98
N ILE A 78 -1.88 4.11 -6.57
CA ILE A 78 -1.38 5.27 -5.84
C ILE A 78 -2.56 5.95 -5.17
N ILE A 79 -2.43 6.25 -3.88
CA ILE A 79 -3.44 6.92 -3.08
C ILE A 79 -2.82 8.18 -2.50
N GLU A 80 -3.46 9.31 -2.77
CA GLU A 80 -3.01 10.63 -2.36
C GLU A 80 -4.05 11.36 -1.50
N GLY A 81 -3.57 12.32 -0.71
CA GLY A 81 -4.43 13.17 0.11
C GLY A 81 -3.62 14.05 1.04
N ASN A 82 -4.25 14.50 2.14
CA ASN A 82 -3.59 15.29 3.17
C ASN A 82 -3.67 14.58 4.53
N ILE A 83 -2.54 14.40 5.21
CA ILE A 83 -2.47 13.64 6.45
C ILE A 83 -3.13 14.37 7.64
N LYS A 84 -3.32 15.69 7.56
CA LYS A 84 -4.04 16.48 8.57
C LYS A 84 -5.52 16.11 8.65
N ASP A 85 -6.12 15.83 7.50
CA ASP A 85 -7.52 15.42 7.39
C ASP A 85 -7.68 13.91 7.62
N GLY A 86 -6.56 13.19 7.62
CA GLY A 86 -6.49 11.74 7.55
C GLY A 86 -6.69 11.25 6.12
N LEU A 87 -6.02 10.15 5.78
CA LEU A 87 -6.20 9.45 4.52
C LEU A 87 -6.62 8.01 4.80
N SER A 88 -7.72 7.56 4.21
CA SER A 88 -8.22 6.20 4.44
C SER A 88 -8.57 5.50 3.14
N VAL A 89 -8.19 4.23 3.06
CA VAL A 89 -8.64 3.32 2.00
C VAL A 89 -9.41 2.17 2.63
N GLN A 90 -10.69 2.07 2.26
CA GLN A 90 -11.49 0.89 2.51
C GLN A 90 -11.30 -0.06 1.33
N PHE A 91 -11.01 -1.32 1.60
CA PHE A 91 -10.81 -2.33 0.57
C PHE A 91 -11.66 -3.57 0.84
N ASN A 92 -12.07 -4.21 -0.25
CA ASN A 92 -12.76 -5.49 -0.25
C ASN A 92 -12.22 -6.31 -1.45
N LEU A 93 -11.24 -7.15 -1.17
CA LEU A 93 -10.52 -7.98 -2.13
C LEU A 93 -11.00 -9.43 -2.04
N SER A 94 -10.51 -10.29 -2.93
CA SER A 94 -10.92 -11.70 -2.99
C SER A 94 -10.71 -12.49 -1.70
N HIS A 95 -9.66 -12.18 -0.94
CA HIS A 95 -9.29 -12.89 0.29
C HIS A 95 -9.10 -11.98 1.50
N SER A 96 -9.30 -10.68 1.38
CA SER A 96 -9.11 -9.74 2.48
C SER A 96 -10.04 -8.55 2.38
N ALA A 97 -10.52 -8.06 3.51
CA ALA A 97 -11.35 -6.87 3.59
C ALA A 97 -11.01 -6.08 4.84
N GLY A 98 -11.07 -4.75 4.74
CA GLY A 98 -10.67 -3.89 5.85
C GLY A 98 -10.42 -2.46 5.44
N ARG A 99 -9.75 -1.74 6.33
CA ARG A 99 -9.41 -0.34 6.18
C ARG A 99 -7.96 -0.10 6.60
N LEU A 100 -7.25 0.67 5.78
CA LEU A 100 -6.02 1.36 6.18
C LEU A 100 -6.37 2.82 6.44
N GLN A 101 -5.84 3.38 7.51
CA GLN A 101 -5.97 4.80 7.81
C GLN A 101 -4.62 5.39 8.19
N PHE A 102 -4.16 6.34 7.41
CA PHE A 102 -3.02 7.19 7.73
C PHE A 102 -3.54 8.43 8.45
N TYR A 103 -2.89 8.82 9.54
CA TYR A 103 -3.27 10.01 10.30
C TYR A 103 -2.08 10.63 11.03
N LEU A 104 -2.21 11.91 11.32
CA LEU A 104 -1.25 12.67 12.11
C LEU A 104 -1.59 12.57 13.60
N LYS A 105 -0.60 12.27 14.43
CA LYS A 105 -0.71 12.28 15.89
C LYS A 105 0.28 13.30 16.44
N TYR A 106 -0.14 14.05 17.47
CA TYR A 106 0.64 15.10 18.12
C TYR A 106 1.19 16.20 17.19
N GLY A 107 0.64 16.33 15.97
CA GLY A 107 1.03 17.35 15.01
C GLY A 107 2.30 17.04 14.20
N ASN A 108 3.03 15.98 14.53
CA ASN A 108 4.31 15.68 13.90
C ASN A 108 4.66 14.18 13.78
N GLU A 109 3.78 13.29 14.24
CA GLU A 109 3.95 11.85 14.07
C GLU A 109 2.97 11.31 13.03
N VAL A 110 3.47 10.57 12.05
CA VAL A 110 2.62 9.90 11.07
C VAL A 110 2.38 8.47 11.52
N TRP A 111 1.11 8.09 11.60
CA TRP A 111 0.66 6.79 12.05
C TRP A 111 -0.19 6.09 10.98
N LEU A 112 -0.14 4.77 11.00
CA LEU A 112 -0.98 3.87 10.22
C LEU A 112 -1.83 3.04 11.18
N SER A 113 -3.15 3.13 11.05
CA SER A 113 -4.10 2.19 11.65
C SER A 113 -4.49 1.15 10.61
N LEU A 114 -4.37 -0.11 11.01
CA LEU A 114 -4.77 -1.28 10.25
C LEU A 114 -5.95 -1.93 10.97
N ASN A 115 -7.07 -2.10 10.27
CA ASN A 115 -8.17 -2.96 10.71
C ASN A 115 -8.61 -3.81 9.51
N MET A 116 -8.25 -5.09 9.50
CA MET A 116 -8.57 -5.99 8.39
C MET A 116 -8.79 -7.42 8.83
N SER A 117 -9.49 -8.17 7.97
CA SER A 117 -9.59 -9.62 8.03
C SER A 117 -8.97 -10.24 6.79
N ILE A 118 -8.36 -11.41 6.97
CA ILE A 118 -7.89 -12.27 5.88
C ILE A 118 -8.58 -13.61 5.99
N LYS A 119 -9.19 -14.07 4.89
CA LYS A 119 -9.80 -15.39 4.80
C LYS A 119 -8.73 -16.45 5.10
N PHE A 120 -8.98 -17.28 6.11
CA PHE A 120 -8.03 -18.28 6.63
C PHE A 120 -6.75 -17.71 7.28
N GLY A 121 -6.64 -16.39 7.45
CA GLY A 121 -5.50 -15.72 8.09
C GLY A 121 -5.84 -15.00 9.40
N GLY A 122 -7.13 -14.84 9.73
CA GLY A 122 -7.59 -14.20 10.96
C GLY A 122 -7.81 -12.69 10.81
N GLU A 123 -7.80 -11.98 11.93
CA GLU A 123 -8.03 -10.53 12.02
C GLU A 123 -6.76 -9.81 12.46
N TYR A 124 -6.54 -8.62 11.91
CA TYR A 124 -5.42 -7.74 12.22
C TYR A 124 -5.99 -6.39 12.63
N GLN A 125 -5.72 -5.98 13.87
CA GLN A 125 -6.06 -4.66 14.38
C GLN A 125 -4.85 -4.05 15.08
N GLN A 126 -4.25 -3.03 14.48
CA GLN A 126 -3.01 -2.46 14.99
C GLN A 126 -2.80 -1.01 14.57
N ASP A 127 -2.27 -0.21 15.48
CA ASP A 127 -1.79 1.14 15.20
C ASP A 127 -0.26 1.16 15.26
N MET A 128 0.37 1.75 14.25
CA MET A 128 1.82 1.74 14.07
C MET A 128 2.31 3.13 13.71
N LYS A 129 3.32 3.62 14.45
CA LYS A 129 4.04 4.83 14.08
C LYS A 129 4.93 4.52 12.88
N LEU A 130 4.80 5.28 11.80
CA LEU A 130 5.68 5.19 10.64
C LEU A 130 6.96 5.98 10.89
N PHE A 131 6.82 7.27 11.23
CA PHE A 131 7.93 8.16 11.53
C PHE A 131 7.47 9.41 12.28
N THR A 132 8.44 10.25 12.64
CA THR A 132 8.24 11.59 13.19
C THR A 132 9.09 12.56 12.38
N PHE A 133 8.61 13.78 12.25
CA PHE A 133 9.38 14.90 11.71
C PHE A 133 9.29 16.12 12.64
#